data_AF-A0A1Z4V8I0-F1
#
_entry.id   AF-A0A1Z4V8I0-F1
#
_cell.length_a   1.000
_cell.length_b   1.000
_cell.length_c   1.000
_cell.angle_alpha   90.00
_cell.angle_beta   90.00
_cell.angle_gamma   90.00
#
_symmetry.space_group_name_H-M   'P 1'
#
loop_
_entity.id
_entity.type
_entity.pdbx_description
1 polymer ?
#
loop_
_entity_poly.entity_id
_entity_poly.type
_entity_poly.pdbx_seq_one_letter_code
_entity_poly.pdbx_strand_id
1 'polypeptide(L)'
;MQSLNVTLPDTLANALNSYIKDQENVLPANDIIENAIIEFLGQRGYLPPKKTINFTPATQGSGFLNTSVNHDQILAEQIYSQSLPPNTP
;
A
#
# COMPACT_ATOMS: atom_id res chain seq x y z
N MET A 1 -10.96 26.18 7.51
CA MET A 1 -9.51 25.98 7.34
C MET A 1 -8.82 26.55 8.56
N GLN A 2 -7.90 25.81 9.17
CA GLN A 2 -7.16 26.25 10.37
C GLN A 2 -5.73 26.56 9.95
N SER A 3 -5.24 27.77 10.26
CA SER A 3 -3.87 28.18 9.94
C SER A 3 -2.94 27.86 11.10
N LEU A 4 -1.81 27.23 10.78
CA LEU A 4 -0.74 26.93 11.71
C LEU A 4 0.54 27.59 11.18
N ASN A 5 1.12 28.51 11.94
CA ASN A 5 2.41 29.11 11.60
C ASN A 5 3.52 28.34 12.31
N VAL A 6 4.32 27.60 11.56
CA VAL A 6 5.43 26.80 12.09
C VAL A 6 6.72 27.29 11.47
N THR A 7 7.71 27.58 12.32
CA THR A 7 9.07 27.87 11.85
C THR A 7 9.73 26.55 11.44
N LEU A 8 10.03 26.40 10.15
CA LEU A 8 10.79 25.26 9.65
C LEU A 8 12.29 25.52 9.83
N PRO A 9 13.09 24.51 10.24
CA PRO A 9 14.54 24.59 10.20
C PRO A 9 15.06 24.82 8.78
N ASP A 10 16.14 25.60 8.64
CA ASP A 10 16.73 25.93 7.33
C ASP A 10 17.10 24.69 6.51
N THR A 11 17.52 23.61 7.17
CA THR A 11 17.83 22.32 6.54
C THR A 11 16.63 21.72 5.82
N LEU A 12 15.44 21.82 6.44
CA LEU A 12 14.19 21.27 5.93
C LEU A 12 13.60 22.17 4.84
N ALA A 13 13.73 23.50 5.00
CA ALA A 13 13.37 24.48 3.98
C ALA A 13 14.19 24.29 2.69
N ASN A 14 15.49 24.03 2.80
CA ASN A 14 16.36 23.76 1.66
C ASN A 14 15.99 22.45 0.94
N ALA A 15 15.75 21.38 1.69
CA ALA A 15 15.32 20.09 1.12
C ALA A 15 13.97 20.22 0.39
N LEU A 16 13.01 20.95 0.96
CA LEU A 16 11.71 21.20 0.35
C LEU A 16 11.84 22.04 -0.93
N ASN A 17 12.71 23.06 -0.94
CA ASN A 17 13.00 23.86 -2.13
C ASN A 17 13.67 23.04 -3.23
N SER A 18 14.56 22.10 -2.90
CA SER A 18 15.13 21.16 -3.87
C SER A 18 14.06 20.24 -4.45
N TYR A 19 13.21 19.67 -3.61
CA TYR A 19 12.11 18.81 -4.05
C TYR A 19 11.13 19.53 -4.98
N ILE A 20 10.77 20.79 -4.69
CA ILE A 20 9.91 21.60 -5.56
C ILE A 20 10.58 21.87 -6.91
N LYS A 21 11.90 22.12 -6.93
CA LYS A 21 12.65 22.36 -8.17
C LYS A 21 12.78 21.13 -9.06
N ASP A 22 12.82 19.94 -8.47
CA ASP A 22 12.91 18.67 -9.22
C ASP A 22 11.56 18.23 -9.79
N GLN A 23 10.43 18.77 -9.33
CA GLN A 23 9.12 18.48 -9.90
C GLN A 23 8.81 19.35 -11.12
N GLU A 24 8.60 18.72 -12.28
CA GLU A 24 8.15 19.40 -13.51
C GLU A 24 6.77 20.05 -13.37
N ASN A 25 5.96 19.60 -12.40
CA ASN A 25 4.64 20.14 -12.12
C ASN A 25 4.68 20.83 -10.76
N VAL A 26 4.71 22.16 -10.77
CA VAL A 26 4.84 22.97 -9.55
C VAL A 26 3.56 22.88 -8.73
N LEU A 27 3.45 21.85 -7.90
CA LEU A 27 2.45 21.79 -6.86
C LEU A 27 2.72 22.92 -5.86
N PRO A 28 1.68 23.62 -5.37
CA PRO A 28 1.87 24.65 -4.36
C PRO A 28 2.47 24.02 -3.11
N ALA A 29 3.45 24.69 -2.50
CA ALA A 29 4.20 24.17 -1.34
C ALA A 29 3.29 23.69 -0.19
N ASN A 30 2.11 24.31 -0.07
CA ASN A 30 1.10 23.91 0.91
C ASN A 30 0.58 22.47 0.70
N ASP A 31 0.35 22.05 -0.54
CA ASP A 31 -0.15 20.69 -0.86
C ASP A 31 0.93 19.64 -0.60
N ILE A 32 2.20 19.98 -0.79
CA ILE A 32 3.33 19.10 -0.50
C ILE A 32 3.44 18.89 1.02
N ILE A 33 3.34 19.98 1.79
CA ILE A 33 3.37 19.92 3.26
C ILE A 33 2.16 19.17 3.79
N GLU A 34 0.97 19.42 3.24
CA GLU A 34 -0.26 18.71 3.62
C GLU A 34 -0.13 17.20 3.37
N ASN A 35 0.34 16.79 2.18
CA ASN A 35 0.58 15.38 1.88
C ASN A 35 1.62 14.75 2.82
N ALA A 36 2.72 15.45 3.11
CA ALA A 36 3.74 14.97 4.04
C ALA A 36 3.18 14.77 5.46
N ILE A 37 2.34 15.68 5.94
CA ILE A 37 1.67 15.55 7.25
C ILE A 37 0.68 14.38 7.23
N ILE A 38 -0.08 14.22 6.14
CA ILE A 38 -1.01 13.09 5.97
C ILE A 38 -0.25 11.75 6.01
N GLU A 39 0.86 11.63 5.30
CA GLU A 39 1.67 10.41 5.33
C GLU A 39 2.27 10.15 6.71
N PHE A 40 2.82 11.18 7.36
CA PHE A 40 3.40 11.05 8.70
C PHE A 40 2.37 10.60 9.75
N LEU A 41 1.17 11.21 9.74
CA LEU A 41 0.09 10.86 10.66
C LEU A 41 -0.54 9.51 10.29
N GLY A 42 -0.60 9.17 9.01
CA GLY A 42 -1.06 7.87 8.51
C GLY A 42 -0.14 6.73 8.96
N GLN A 43 1.18 6.89 8.83
CA GLN A 43 2.16 5.90 9.30
C GLN A 43 2.08 5.66 10.81
N ARG A 44 1.75 6.70 11.59
CA ARG A 44 1.56 6.59 13.05
C ARG A 44 0.18 6.11 13.46
N GLY A 45 -0.74 5.88 12.52
CA GLY A 45 -2.10 5.41 12.79
C GLY A 45 -3.06 6.47 13.35
N TYR A 46 -2.69 7.76 13.29
CA TYR A 46 -3.58 8.86 13.69
C TYR A 46 -4.59 9.23 12.60
N LEU A 47 -4.31 8.86 11.34
CA LEU A 47 -5.26 8.99 10.24
C LEU A 47 -5.81 7.63 9.85
N PRO A 48 -7.11 7.54 9.49
CA PRO A 48 -7.67 6.33 8.94
C PRO A 48 -6.92 5.94 7.66
N PRO A 49 -6.65 4.64 7.44
CA PRO A 49 -5.95 4.20 6.23
C PRO A 49 -6.73 4.66 5.00
N LYS A 50 -6.07 5.45 4.13
CA LYS A 50 -6.66 5.98 2.89
C LYS A 50 -7.13 4.87 1.93
N LYS A 51 -6.60 3.66 2.10
CA LYS A 51 -6.90 2.51 1.24
C LYS A 51 -7.72 1.48 2.02
N THR A 52 -9.03 1.50 1.79
CA THR A 52 -9.90 0.38 2.16
C THR A 52 -9.41 -0.86 1.44
N ILE A 53 -9.06 -1.90 2.19
CA ILE A 53 -8.70 -3.20 1.61
C ILE A 53 -10.02 -3.84 1.16
N ASN A 54 -10.36 -3.65 -0.11
CA ASN A 54 -11.53 -4.28 -0.71
C ASN A 54 -11.15 -5.71 -1.08
N PHE A 55 -11.57 -6.67 -0.26
CA PHE A 55 -11.53 -8.07 -0.63
C PHE A 55 -12.66 -8.33 -1.63
N THR A 56 -12.32 -8.53 -2.90
CA THR A 56 -13.25 -9.07 -3.89
C THR A 56 -13.22 -10.59 -3.74
N PRO A 57 -14.27 -11.23 -3.20
CA PRO A 57 -14.30 -12.68 -3.11
C PRO A 57 -14.27 -13.28 -4.52
N ALA A 58 -13.46 -14.31 -4.72
CA ALA A 58 -13.47 -15.07 -5.96
C ALA A 58 -14.84 -15.76 -6.12
N THR A 59 -15.36 -15.79 -7.35
CA THR A 59 -16.64 -16.45 -7.68
C THR A 59 -16.61 -17.95 -7.42
N GLN A 60 -15.42 -18.56 -7.50
CA GLN A 60 -15.17 -19.94 -7.14
C GLN A 60 -14.13 -19.98 -6.03
N GLY A 61 -14.48 -20.62 -4.91
CA GLY A 61 -13.53 -20.85 -3.82
C GLY A 61 -12.43 -21.81 -4.23
N SER A 62 -11.36 -21.89 -3.42
CA SER A 62 -10.23 -22.78 -3.69
C SER A 62 -10.57 -24.28 -3.75
N GLY A 63 -11.78 -24.69 -3.38
CA GLY A 63 -12.21 -26.09 -3.34
C GLY A 63 -11.74 -26.84 -2.08
N PHE A 64 -10.93 -26.20 -1.24
CA PHE A 64 -10.41 -26.77 0.00
C PHE A 64 -11.10 -26.13 1.21
N LEU A 65 -11.49 -26.97 2.17
CA LEU A 65 -12.25 -26.54 3.35
C LEU A 65 -11.40 -25.77 4.37
N ASN A 66 -10.09 -25.99 4.41
CA ASN A 66 -9.21 -25.50 5.47
C ASN A 66 -7.91 -24.88 4.93
N THR A 67 -7.98 -24.15 3.82
CA THR A 67 -6.81 -23.51 3.18
C THR A 67 -6.06 -22.58 4.12
N SER A 68 -6.74 -21.91 5.04
CA SER A 68 -6.06 -21.03 6.00
C SER A 68 -5.22 -21.79 7.04
N VAL A 69 -5.59 -23.04 7.37
CA VAL A 69 -4.93 -23.82 8.43
C VAL A 69 -3.87 -24.73 7.86
N ASN A 70 -4.17 -25.41 6.75
CA ASN A 70 -3.31 -26.43 6.14
C ASN A 70 -2.70 -25.93 4.80
N HIS A 71 -2.34 -24.64 4.72
CA HIS A 71 -1.87 -24.02 3.48
C HIS A 71 -0.66 -24.75 2.88
N ASP A 72 0.29 -25.19 3.70
CA ASP A 72 1.47 -25.92 3.22
C ASP A 72 1.12 -27.23 2.51
N GLN A 73 0.20 -28.01 3.09
CA GLN A 73 -0.25 -29.27 2.50
C GLN A 73 -1.02 -29.02 1.20
N ILE A 74 -1.93 -28.04 1.20
CA ILE A 74 -2.74 -27.72 0.02
C ILE A 74 -1.87 -27.23 -1.14
N LEU A 75 -0.87 -26.39 -0.84
CA LEU A 75 0.10 -25.94 -1.84
C LEU A 75 0.91 -27.11 -2.41
N ALA A 76 1.37 -28.03 -1.56
CA ALA A 76 2.07 -29.23 -2.00
C ALA A 76 1.20 -30.14 -2.90
N GLU A 77 -0.07 -30.35 -2.54
CA GLU A 77 -1.04 -31.13 -3.33
C GLU A 77 -1.33 -30.48 -4.70
N GLN A 78 -1.44 -29.14 -4.74
CA GLN A 78 -1.63 -28.40 -5.99
C GLN A 78 -0.42 -28.51 -6.93
N ILE A 79 0.80 -28.40 -6.39
CA ILE A 79 2.04 -28.57 -7.16
C ILE A 79 2.12 -29.99 -7.72
N TYR A 80 1.80 -31.00 -6.91
CA TYR A 80 1.82 -32.39 -7.34
C TYR A 80 0.78 -32.67 -8.45
N SER A 81 -0.44 -32.15 -8.29
CA SER A 81 -1.53 -32.32 -9.26
C SER A 81 -1.26 -31.63 -10.60
N GLN A 82 -0.55 -30.51 -10.62
CA GLN A 82 -0.14 -29.82 -11.86
C GLN A 82 1.05 -30.49 -12.56
N SER A 83 1.85 -31.27 -11.83
CA SER A 83 3.03 -31.96 -12.39
C SER A 83 2.71 -33.28 -13.09
N LEU A 84 1.49 -33.81 -12.95
CA LEU A 84 1.06 -35.00 -13.66
C LEU A 84 0.69 -34.64 -15.11
N PRO A 85 1.24 -35.34 -16.13
CA PRO A 85 0.77 -35.16 -17.50
C PRO A 85 -0.73 -35.52 -17.56
N PRO A 86 -1.52 -34.87 -18.43
CA PRO A 86 -2.92 -35.25 -18.61
C PRO A 86 -2.96 -36.72 -19.00
N ASN A 87 -3.54 -37.57 -18.15
CA ASN A 87 -3.83 -38.95 -18.49
C ASN A 87 -4.74 -38.94 -19.71
N THR A 88 -4.16 -39.14 -20.89
CA THR A 88 -4.91 -39.40 -22.12
C THR A 88 -5.54 -40.79 -22.00
N PRO A 89 -6.86 -40.92 -22.23
CA PRO A 89 -7.57 -42.20 -22.20
C PRO A 89 -7.10 -43.17 -23.29
#